data_AF-A0AA42AZ63-F1
#
_entry.id   AF-A0AA42AZ63-F1
#
_cell.length_a   1.000
_cell.length_b   1.000
_cell.length_c   1.000
_cell.angle_alpha   90.00
_cell.angle_beta   90.00
_cell.angle_gamma   90.00
#
_symmetry.space_group_name_H-M   'P 1'
#
loop_
_entity.id
_entity.type
_entity.pdbx_description
1 polymer ?
#
loop_
_entity_poly.entity_id
_entity_poly.type
_entity_poly.pdbx_seq_one_letter_code
_entity_poly.pdbx_strand_id
1 'polypeptide(L)'
;QLRKNKDKLYFSVPPVVKLGYDDEVTYEASTTTSRRAIGFFSAMQGEDGHWAANYDAPLFLMPPLVFTLYISGTLNTIFSHEHRKETLRYMYCHQ
;
A
#
# COMPACT_ATOMS: atom_id res chain seq x y z
N GLN A 1 14.98 12.99 7.16
CA GLN A 1 16.31 12.61 6.60
C GLN A 1 16.19 11.59 5.47
N LEU A 2 15.29 10.61 5.56
CA LEU A 2 15.05 9.59 4.51
C LEU A 2 14.59 10.18 3.16
N ARG A 3 13.66 11.16 3.15
CA ARG A 3 13.21 11.84 1.91
C ARG A 3 14.35 12.45 1.09
N LYS A 4 15.29 13.16 1.74
CA LYS A 4 16.42 13.83 1.06
C LYS A 4 17.40 12.84 0.41
N ASN A 5 17.34 11.58 0.80
CA ASN A 5 18.21 10.51 0.31
C ASN A 5 17.43 9.43 -0.44
N LYS A 6 16.16 9.67 -0.83
CA LYS A 6 15.33 8.67 -1.52
C LYS A 6 16.08 8.14 -2.74
N ASP A 7 16.56 9.03 -3.61
CA ASP A 7 17.33 8.67 -4.80
C ASP A 7 18.60 7.90 -4.47
N LYS A 8 19.35 8.31 -3.42
CA LYS A 8 20.57 7.60 -2.98
C LYS A 8 20.29 6.21 -2.41
N LEU A 9 19.11 5.99 -1.83
CA LEU A 9 18.68 4.72 -1.26
C LEU A 9 18.24 3.72 -2.33
N TYR A 10 17.70 4.21 -3.46
CA TYR A 10 17.26 3.38 -4.59
C TYR A 10 18.42 2.68 -5.32
N PHE A 11 19.61 3.28 -5.36
CA PHE A 11 20.73 2.74 -6.16
C PHE A 11 21.57 1.64 -5.49
N SER A 12 21.28 1.24 -4.25
CA SER A 12 22.05 0.19 -3.56
C SER A 12 21.20 -0.72 -2.67
N VAL A 13 20.17 -1.35 -3.24
CA VAL A 13 19.42 -2.39 -2.55
C VAL A 13 20.38 -3.55 -2.20
N PRO A 14 20.66 -3.83 -0.92
CA PRO A 14 21.56 -4.93 -0.53
C PRO A 14 21.07 -6.28 -1.04
N PRO A 15 21.91 -7.30 -1.25
CA PRO A 15 21.46 -8.62 -1.67
C PRO A 15 20.46 -9.25 -0.68
N VAL A 16 19.59 -10.12 -1.19
CA VAL A 16 18.63 -10.86 -0.34
C VAL A 16 19.40 -11.84 0.53
N VAL A 17 19.15 -11.80 1.84
CA VAL A 17 19.63 -12.82 2.77
C VAL A 17 18.50 -13.84 2.95
N LYS A 18 18.80 -15.11 2.68
CA LYS A 18 17.89 -16.24 2.93
C LYS A 18 18.48 -17.06 4.07
N LEU A 19 17.69 -17.27 5.12
CA LEU A 19 18.01 -18.16 6.23
C LEU A 19 17.02 -19.33 6.18
N GLY A 20 17.51 -20.55 6.37
CA GLY A 20 16.73 -21.74 6.64
C GLY A 20 16.10 -21.71 8.03
N TYR A 21 15.35 -22.77 8.36
CA TYR A 21 14.65 -22.86 9.65
C TYR A 21 15.61 -22.98 10.84
N ASP A 22 16.69 -23.75 10.68
CA ASP A 22 17.68 -24.01 11.73
C ASP A 22 18.91 -23.08 11.65
N ASP A 23 18.92 -22.12 10.71
CA ASP A 23 20.03 -21.19 10.55
C ASP A 23 20.02 -20.14 11.67
N GLU A 24 21.20 -19.83 12.22
CA GLU A 24 21.34 -18.80 13.23
C GLU A 24 21.11 -17.40 12.64
N VAL A 25 20.29 -16.58 13.31
CA VAL A 25 20.05 -15.19 12.91
C VAL A 25 21.24 -14.33 13.31
N THR A 26 22.08 -13.98 12.32
CA THR A 26 23.26 -13.14 12.55
C THR A 26 22.92 -11.65 12.53
N TYR A 27 23.77 -10.83 13.16
CA TYR A 27 23.66 -9.37 13.13
C TYR A 27 23.70 -8.79 11.71
N GLU A 28 24.55 -9.36 10.84
CA GLU A 28 24.67 -8.95 9.44
C GLU A 28 23.39 -9.27 8.66
N ALA A 29 22.82 -10.46 8.85
CA ALA A 29 21.57 -10.86 8.22
C ALA A 29 20.42 -9.91 8.62
N SER A 30 20.30 -9.60 9.92
CA SER A 30 19.30 -8.66 10.44
C SER A 30 19.48 -7.24 9.90
N THR A 31 20.72 -6.73 9.92
CA THR A 31 21.04 -5.37 9.44
C THR A 31 20.79 -5.22 7.94
N THR A 32 21.17 -6.23 7.16
CA THR A 32 20.98 -6.26 5.70
C THR A 32 19.49 -6.28 5.35
N THR A 33 18.72 -7.14 6.02
CA THR A 33 17.27 -7.23 5.84
C THR A 33 16.57 -5.93 6.25
N SER A 34 16.96 -5.33 7.37
CA SER A 34 16.42 -4.06 7.84
C SER A 34 16.69 -2.92 6.86
N ARG A 35 17.92 -2.83 6.31
CA ARG A 35 18.26 -1.81 5.31
C ARG A 35 17.42 -1.97 4.04
N ARG A 36 17.17 -3.20 3.58
CA ARG A 36 16.25 -3.49 2.47
C ARG A 36 14.83 -3.04 2.77
N ALA A 37 14.30 -3.37 3.95
CA ALA A 37 12.95 -2.98 4.37
C ALA A 37 12.80 -1.46 4.43
N ILE A 38 13.75 -0.76 5.06
CA ILE A 38 13.77 0.72 5.10
C ILE A 38 13.81 1.30 3.68
N GLY A 39 14.60 0.71 2.78
CA GLY A 39 14.62 1.04 1.36
C GLY A 39 13.23 0.98 0.73
N PHE A 40 12.56 -0.16 0.88
CA PHE A 40 11.21 -0.41 0.37
C PHE A 40 10.16 0.54 0.95
N PHE A 41 10.13 0.73 2.28
CA PHE A 41 9.17 1.67 2.89
C PHE A 41 9.47 3.11 2.50
N SER A 42 10.73 3.52 2.42
CA SER A 42 11.08 4.88 1.98
C SER A 42 10.66 5.14 0.53
N ALA A 43 10.69 4.11 -0.34
CA ALA A 43 10.19 4.17 -1.71
C ALA A 43 8.68 4.46 -1.78
N MET A 44 7.88 3.85 -0.91
CA MET A 44 6.42 4.04 -0.83
C MET A 44 6.00 5.37 -0.17
N GLN A 45 6.92 6.12 0.44
CA GLN A 45 6.59 7.39 1.09
C GLN A 45 6.11 8.43 0.06
N GLY A 46 4.94 9.02 0.32
CA GLY A 46 4.36 10.11 -0.46
C GLY A 46 5.16 11.42 -0.37
N GLU A 47 4.81 12.41 -1.20
CA GLU A 47 5.57 13.66 -1.34
C GLU A 47 5.63 14.51 -0.06
N ASP A 48 4.52 14.51 0.68
CA ASP A 48 4.34 15.16 1.99
C ASP A 48 4.91 14.34 3.18
N GLY A 49 5.37 13.12 2.91
CA GLY A 49 5.93 12.22 3.91
C GLY A 49 4.98 11.19 4.50
N HIS A 50 3.71 11.12 4.08
CA HIS A 50 2.79 10.07 4.55
C HIS A 50 3.08 8.70 3.88
N TRP A 51 2.54 7.64 4.46
CA TRP A 51 2.50 6.31 3.85
C TRP A 51 1.05 5.94 3.57
N ALA A 52 0.68 5.94 2.29
CA ALA A 52 -0.63 5.48 1.89
C ALA A 52 -0.71 3.97 2.16
N ALA A 53 -1.74 3.56 2.90
CA ALA A 53 -2.05 2.18 3.14
C ALA A 53 -3.52 1.96 2.86
N ASN A 54 -3.85 0.76 2.43
CA ASN A 54 -5.25 0.40 2.30
C ASN A 54 -5.87 0.30 3.69
N TYR A 55 -6.97 1.01 3.91
CA TYR A 55 -7.76 0.94 5.13
C TYR A 55 -9.15 0.46 4.76
N ASP A 56 -9.25 -0.84 4.49
CA ASP A 56 -10.53 -1.47 4.19
C ASP A 56 -11.36 -1.54 5.46
N ALA A 57 -12.59 -1.04 5.37
CA ALA A 57 -13.62 -1.36 6.34
C ALA A 57 -14.31 -2.67 5.95
N PRO A 58 -15.03 -3.31 6.89
CA PRO A 58 -15.98 -4.34 6.52
C PRO A 58 -16.95 -3.80 5.45
N LEU A 59 -17.49 -4.68 4.61
CA LEU A 59 -18.27 -4.36 3.41
C LEU A 59 -19.55 -3.52 3.63
N PHE A 60 -19.79 -2.99 4.83
CA PHE A 60 -20.92 -2.13 5.13
C PHE A 60 -20.75 -0.66 4.74
N LEU A 61 -19.55 -0.17 4.38
CA LEU A 61 -19.39 1.25 3.97
C LEU A 61 -19.77 1.50 2.50
N MET A 62 -19.37 0.59 1.60
CA MET A 62 -19.54 0.78 0.16
C MET A 62 -21.02 0.78 -0.28
N PRO A 63 -21.89 -0.15 0.15
CA PRO A 63 -23.28 -0.15 -0.28
C PRO A 63 -24.07 1.11 0.13
N PRO A 64 -24.02 1.58 1.40
CA PRO A 64 -24.68 2.83 1.77
C PRO A 64 -24.16 4.06 1.03
N LEU A 65 -22.86 4.13 0.72
CA LEU A 65 -22.30 5.22 -0.07
C LEU A 65 -22.88 5.22 -1.49
N VAL A 66 -22.94 4.06 -2.16
CA VAL A 66 -23.55 3.93 -3.49
C VAL A 66 -25.01 4.35 -3.48
N PHE A 67 -25.80 3.88 -2.50
CA PHE A 67 -27.21 4.27 -2.38
C PHE A 67 -27.38 5.77 -2.14
N THR A 68 -26.60 6.36 -1.24
CA THR A 68 -26.68 7.80 -0.93
C THR A 68 -26.39 8.64 -2.18
N LEU A 69 -25.32 8.32 -2.91
CA LEU A 69 -24.94 9.03 -4.14
C LEU A 69 -25.94 8.85 -5.27
N TYR A 70 -26.57 7.68 -5.35
CA TYR A 70 -27.64 7.42 -6.31
C TYR A 70 -28.88 8.26 -6.00
N ILE A 71 -29.34 8.26 -4.75
CA ILE A 71 -30.53 9.01 -4.29
C ILE A 71 -30.31 10.52 -4.43
N SER A 72 -29.12 11.03 -4.12
CA SER A 72 -28.78 12.46 -4.26
C SER A 72 -28.57 12.90 -5.71
N GLY A 73 -28.56 11.98 -6.68
CA GLY A 73 -28.29 12.28 -8.09
C GLY A 73 -26.83 12.67 -8.38
N THR A 74 -25.91 12.49 -7.43
CA THR A 74 -24.50 12.88 -7.57
C THR A 74 -23.56 11.73 -7.92
N LEU A 75 -24.09 10.53 -8.12
CA LEU A 75 -23.32 9.31 -8.41
C LEU A 75 -22.30 9.49 -9.54
N ASN A 76 -22.73 9.98 -10.71
CA ASN A 76 -21.83 10.13 -11.87
C ASN A 76 -20.88 11.33 -11.77
N THR A 77 -21.13 12.24 -10.82
CA THR A 77 -20.25 13.38 -10.53
C THR A 77 -19.11 12.97 -9.61
N ILE A 78 -19.40 12.14 -8.60
CA ILE A 78 -18.41 11.68 -7.62
C ILE A 78 -17.68 10.42 -8.10
N PHE A 79 -18.42 9.46 -8.68
CA PHE A 79 -17.85 8.24 -9.23
C PHE A 79 -17.64 8.35 -10.73
N SER A 80 -16.36 8.37 -11.11
CA SER A 80 -15.93 8.20 -12.49
C SER A 80 -16.35 6.83 -13.04
N HIS A 81 -16.12 6.60 -14.32
CA HIS A 81 -16.31 5.28 -14.90
C HIS A 81 -15.46 4.21 -14.20
N GLU A 82 -14.19 4.52 -13.91
CA GLU A 82 -13.27 3.60 -13.23
C GLU A 82 -13.66 3.35 -11.77
N HIS A 83 -14.15 4.36 -11.04
CA HIS A 83 -14.66 4.16 -9.66
C HIS A 83 -15.79 3.11 -9.63
N ARG A 84 -16.73 3.18 -10.58
CA ARG A 84 -17.85 2.23 -10.66
C ARG A 84 -17.37 0.83 -11.03
N LYS A 85 -16.48 0.73 -12.01
CA LYS A 85 -15.90 -0.54 -12.46
C LYS A 85 -15.14 -1.26 -11.34
N GLU A 86 -14.23 -0.57 -10.65
CA GLU A 86 -13.45 -1.17 -9.57
C GLU A 86 -14.29 -1.40 -8.30
N THR A 87 -15.32 -0.59 -8.03
CA THR A 87 -16.30 -0.87 -6.95
C THR A 87 -17.03 -2.19 -7.19
N LEU A 88 -17.51 -2.42 -8.42
CA LEU A 88 -18.18 -3.68 -8.79
C LEU A 88 -17.22 -4.87 -8.70
N ARG A 89 -15.99 -4.71 -9.20
CA ARG A 89 -14.95 -5.75 -9.09
C ARG A 89 -14.64 -6.08 -7.63
N TYR A 90 -14.48 -5.08 -6.79
CA TYR A 90 -14.22 -5.26 -5.36
C TYR A 90 -15.35 -6.02 -4.69
N MET A 91 -16.61 -5.63 -4.92
CA MET A 91 -17.78 -6.35 -4.39
C MET A 91 -17.82 -7.80 -4.86
N TYR A 92 -17.56 -8.07 -6.14
CA TYR A 92 -17.54 -9.43 -6.69
C TYR A 92 -16.44 -10.30 -6.07
N CYS A 93 -15.24 -9.75 -5.86
CA CYS A 93 -14.11 -10.48 -5.29
C CYS A 93 -14.26 -10.82 -3.80
N HIS A 94 -15.15 -10.14 -3.08
CA HIS A 94 -15.31 -10.26 -1.63
C HIS A 94 -16.71 -10.76 -1.22
N GLN A 95 -17.49 -11.30 -2.17
CA GLN A 95 -18.67 -12.12 -1.89
C GLN A 95 -18.26 -13.52 -1.45
#